data_AF-A0A977NL15-F1
#
_entry.id   AF-A0A977NL15-F1
#
_cell.length_a   1.000
_cell.length_b   1.000
_cell.length_c   1.000
_cell.angle_alpha   90.00
_cell.angle_beta   90.00
_cell.angle_gamma   90.00
#
_symmetry.space_group_name_H-M   'P 1'
#
loop_
_entity.id
_entity.type
_entity.pdbx_description
1 polymer ?
#
loop_
_entity_poly.entity_id
_entity_poly.type
_entity_poly.pdbx_seq_one_letter_code
_entity_poly.pdbx_strand_id
1 'polypeptide(L)'
;MAKVEFTVPSVLNKGQGEKKLPIDASDLQDAFNKVSEQMGDDFKRRVFDHNGKPRSLINIYVNGKNMRFSGGMTTALKDGDNVYILPAVAGGAELTSEELQRYSRQVMLEEIGFEGMEKLRAAKVCVVGAGGIGNPVVTQLVAMGVGKLRIVDRDVIEITNLHRQHLYTEEDIGRVKVEAAADRLRKMNPGVEIEPVPTSVTKYTAESVVKGFDLVIDALDSVDARYALNDACIKHNIPLIYAGAIGMLGSVTTIIPNKTACLRCLFPALNEDEMPACSTEGVHPSILYLVGGIQVSEAVKIITGQQPTLVNKLMYVDLNELSFEKVQIARQDECPACGTARTINGQQVTAKELIIEELCGRDRGKRTWTITPANPVPVNLGGISKTAETLGYQVRTRGTLGITATNASRMSVSFLSSGAATIVGAKDEEEAVAVYNNFIKNG
;
A
#
# COMPACT_ATOMS: atom_id res chain seq x y z
N MET A 1 2.65 -52.30 16.51
CA MET A 1 2.86 -50.84 16.48
C MET A 1 4.24 -50.62 15.88
N ALA A 2 4.36 -49.64 14.99
CA ALA A 2 5.61 -49.28 14.34
C ALA A 2 6.30 -48.12 15.07
N LYS A 3 7.62 -48.17 15.18
CA LYS A 3 8.45 -47.07 15.69
C LYS A 3 8.65 -46.03 14.61
N VAL A 4 8.10 -44.85 14.79
CA VAL A 4 8.16 -43.75 13.81
C VAL A 4 8.66 -42.46 14.45
N GLU A 5 9.23 -41.58 13.63
CA GLU A 5 9.56 -40.20 14.03
C GLU A 5 8.47 -39.27 13.51
N PHE A 6 7.76 -38.58 14.42
CA PHE A 6 6.78 -37.56 14.06
C PHE A 6 7.37 -36.17 14.22
N THR A 7 7.44 -35.43 13.12
CA THR A 7 8.08 -34.13 13.06
C THR A 7 7.05 -33.02 12.95
N VAL A 8 7.08 -32.12 13.94
CA VAL A 8 6.23 -30.94 14.01
C VAL A 8 7.07 -29.71 13.68
N PRO A 9 6.72 -28.95 12.63
CA PRO A 9 7.47 -27.77 12.24
C PRO A 9 7.35 -26.68 13.30
N SER A 10 8.33 -25.78 13.36
CA SER A 10 8.40 -24.68 14.34
C SER A 10 7.10 -23.88 14.45
N VAL A 11 6.43 -23.62 13.31
CA VAL A 11 5.14 -22.89 13.24
C VAL A 11 4.01 -23.57 14.03
N LEU A 12 4.02 -24.90 14.13
CA LEU A 12 3.07 -25.69 14.90
C LEU A 12 3.59 -26.05 16.31
N ASN A 13 4.85 -25.72 16.62
CA ASN A 13 5.51 -25.96 17.90
C ASN A 13 5.87 -24.66 18.63
N LYS A 14 4.94 -23.69 18.70
CA LYS A 14 5.13 -22.42 19.43
C LYS A 14 6.40 -21.64 19.06
N GLY A 15 6.94 -21.83 17.86
CA GLY A 15 8.18 -21.19 17.43
C GLY A 15 9.45 -21.70 18.12
N GLN A 16 9.40 -22.80 18.89
CA GLN A 16 10.54 -23.38 19.61
C GLN A 16 11.46 -24.22 18.71
N GLY A 17 11.37 -24.06 17.40
CA GLY A 17 12.06 -24.90 16.43
C GLY A 17 11.26 -26.16 16.07
N GLU A 18 11.79 -26.88 15.09
CA GLU A 18 11.25 -28.18 14.70
C GLU A 18 11.36 -29.17 15.87
N LYS A 19 10.29 -29.92 16.14
CA LYS A 19 10.24 -30.92 17.19
C LYS A 19 10.04 -32.29 16.59
N LYS A 20 10.98 -33.19 16.87
CA LYS A 20 10.92 -34.59 16.50
C LYS A 20 10.46 -35.40 17.70
N LEU A 21 9.40 -36.18 17.52
CA LEU A 21 8.75 -36.97 18.55
C LEU A 21 8.80 -38.44 18.14
N PRO A 22 9.64 -39.26 18.79
CA PRO A 22 9.60 -40.69 18.59
C PRO A 22 8.30 -41.25 19.20
N ILE A 23 7.52 -41.96 18.40
CA ILE A 23 6.24 -42.55 18.82
C ILE A 23 6.09 -43.97 18.28
N ASP A 24 5.40 -44.83 19.03
CA ASP A 24 4.94 -46.13 18.56
C ASP A 24 3.51 -45.99 18.05
N ALA A 25 3.24 -46.21 16.77
CA ALA A 25 1.89 -46.05 16.19
C ALA A 25 1.54 -47.14 15.16
N SER A 26 0.27 -47.55 15.07
CA SER A 26 -0.18 -48.47 14.01
C SER A 26 -0.42 -47.78 12.67
N ASP A 27 -0.95 -46.57 12.72
CA ASP A 27 -1.39 -45.77 11.58
C ASP A 27 -1.31 -44.27 11.92
N LEU A 28 -1.62 -43.42 10.94
CA LEU A 28 -1.58 -41.97 11.11
C LEU A 28 -2.58 -41.45 12.15
N GLN A 29 -3.75 -42.07 12.31
CA GLN A 29 -4.73 -41.63 13.31
C GLN A 29 -4.20 -41.85 14.72
N ASP A 30 -3.63 -43.03 14.98
CA ASP A 30 -2.99 -43.36 16.24
C ASP A 30 -1.78 -42.44 16.51
N ALA A 31 -0.97 -42.16 15.49
CA ALA A 31 0.16 -41.24 15.59
C ALA A 31 -0.26 -39.82 16.01
N PHE A 32 -1.28 -39.25 15.37
CA PHE A 32 -1.78 -37.91 15.69
C PHE A 32 -2.36 -37.82 17.09
N ASN A 33 -3.14 -38.82 17.51
CA ASN A 33 -3.70 -38.87 18.87
C ASN A 33 -2.58 -38.84 19.92
N LYS A 34 -1.56 -39.70 19.77
CA LYS A 34 -0.40 -39.77 20.68
C LYS A 34 0.41 -38.48 20.72
N VAL A 35 0.66 -37.86 19.58
CA VAL A 35 1.36 -36.56 19.52
C VAL A 35 0.52 -35.47 20.18
N SER A 36 -0.81 -35.48 19.98
CA SER A 36 -1.70 -34.53 20.65
C SER A 36 -1.66 -34.65 22.16
N GLU A 37 -1.59 -35.87 22.71
CA GLU A 37 -1.46 -36.11 24.15
C GLU A 37 -0.10 -35.60 24.67
N GLN A 38 0.99 -35.82 23.94
CA GLN A 38 2.32 -35.35 24.33
C GLN A 38 2.50 -33.83 24.22
N MET A 39 1.88 -33.19 23.22
CA MET A 39 2.05 -31.75 22.96
C MET A 39 1.00 -30.87 23.65
N GLY A 40 -0.10 -31.46 24.11
CA GLY A 40 -1.15 -30.78 24.87
C GLY A 40 -2.07 -29.89 24.03
N ASP A 41 -2.90 -29.12 24.72
CA ASP A 41 -4.07 -28.44 24.14
C ASP A 41 -3.75 -27.40 23.07
N ASP A 42 -2.59 -26.73 23.14
CA ASP A 42 -2.24 -25.73 22.12
C ASP A 42 -1.94 -26.36 20.76
N PHE A 43 -1.25 -27.51 20.73
CA PHE A 43 -1.07 -28.28 19.50
C PHE A 43 -2.42 -28.78 18.99
N LYS A 44 -3.24 -29.31 19.91
CA LYS A 44 -4.58 -29.80 19.58
C LYS A 44 -5.42 -28.72 18.90
N ARG A 45 -5.43 -27.50 19.44
CA ARG A 45 -6.15 -26.34 18.89
C ARG A 45 -5.68 -25.98 17.48
N ARG A 46 -4.36 -26.04 17.22
CA ARG A 46 -3.75 -25.67 15.92
C ARG A 46 -3.91 -26.73 14.85
N VAL A 47 -3.86 -28.01 15.22
CA VAL A 47 -3.76 -29.13 14.29
C VAL A 47 -5.09 -29.85 14.05
N PHE A 48 -5.99 -29.87 15.04
CA PHE A 48 -7.27 -30.58 14.95
C PHE A 48 -8.47 -29.64 14.82
N ASP A 49 -9.50 -30.11 14.14
CA ASP A 49 -10.82 -29.49 14.10
C ASP A 49 -11.68 -29.86 15.34
N HIS A 50 -12.90 -29.34 15.39
CA HIS A 50 -13.83 -29.59 16.51
C HIS A 50 -14.31 -31.06 16.59
N ASN A 51 -14.10 -31.87 15.56
CA ASN A 51 -14.44 -33.29 15.53
C ASN A 51 -13.25 -34.19 15.88
N GLY A 52 -12.11 -33.62 16.24
CA GLY A 52 -10.89 -34.38 16.57
C GLY A 52 -10.18 -34.96 15.35
N LYS A 53 -10.46 -34.46 14.14
CA LYS A 53 -9.71 -34.81 12.93
C LYS A 53 -8.64 -33.76 12.65
N PRO A 54 -7.50 -34.11 12.05
CA PRO A 54 -6.57 -33.10 11.56
C PRO A 54 -7.29 -32.14 10.63
N ARG A 55 -7.09 -30.84 10.83
CA ARG A 55 -7.71 -29.80 10.01
C ARG A 55 -7.36 -30.07 8.54
N SER A 56 -8.28 -29.77 7.64
CA SER A 56 -8.06 -29.86 6.18
C SER A 56 -6.85 -29.05 5.71
N LEU A 57 -6.46 -28.06 6.53
CA LEU A 57 -5.28 -27.21 6.42
C LEU A 57 -4.01 -27.85 7.03
N ILE A 58 -3.93 -29.17 7.21
CA ILE A 58 -2.71 -29.88 7.62
C ILE A 58 -2.42 -30.95 6.55
N ASN A 59 -1.43 -30.68 5.72
CA ASN A 59 -0.80 -31.68 4.84
C ASN A 59 0.05 -32.63 5.67
N ILE A 60 -0.07 -33.92 5.36
CA ILE A 60 0.57 -35.00 6.10
C ILE A 60 1.46 -35.75 5.12
N TYR A 61 2.73 -35.93 5.47
CA TYR A 61 3.71 -36.64 4.67
C TYR A 61 4.23 -37.84 5.44
N VAL A 62 4.36 -38.99 4.78
CA VAL A 62 5.07 -40.17 5.30
C VAL A 62 6.23 -40.46 4.35
N ASN A 63 7.46 -40.40 4.86
CA ASN A 63 8.69 -40.55 4.07
C ASN A 63 8.71 -39.67 2.80
N GLY A 64 8.25 -38.42 2.93
CA GLY A 64 8.17 -37.44 1.84
C GLY A 64 7.00 -37.62 0.87
N LYS A 65 6.17 -38.66 1.01
CA LYS A 65 4.95 -38.84 0.20
C LYS A 65 3.75 -38.19 0.87
N ASN A 66 2.99 -37.37 0.13
CA ASN A 66 1.79 -36.71 0.66
C ASN A 66 0.61 -37.71 0.78
N MET A 67 0.06 -37.82 1.97
CA MET A 67 -0.97 -38.80 2.34
C MET A 67 -2.39 -38.38 1.92
N ARG A 68 -2.59 -37.14 1.45
CA ARG A 68 -3.88 -36.67 0.91
C ARG A 68 -4.37 -37.52 -0.27
N PHE A 69 -3.45 -38.07 -1.05
CA PHE A 69 -3.75 -38.87 -2.24
C PHE A 69 -3.48 -40.38 -2.05
N SER A 70 -3.11 -40.81 -0.84
CA SER A 70 -2.74 -42.19 -0.54
C SER A 70 -3.13 -42.59 0.89
N GLY A 71 -4.21 -43.38 1.02
CA GLY A 71 -4.64 -44.02 2.27
C GLY A 71 -5.15 -43.11 3.40
N GLY A 72 -4.84 -41.81 3.38
CA GLY A 72 -5.31 -40.83 4.38
C GLY A 72 -4.93 -41.21 5.81
N MET A 73 -5.79 -40.92 6.78
CA MET A 73 -5.52 -41.20 8.21
C MET A 73 -5.44 -42.69 8.54
N THR A 74 -5.93 -43.56 7.66
CA THR A 74 -5.87 -45.03 7.82
C THR A 74 -4.59 -45.64 7.26
N THR A 75 -3.64 -44.84 6.77
CA THR A 75 -2.35 -45.34 6.27
C THR A 75 -1.57 -46.00 7.40
N ALA A 76 -1.32 -47.31 7.24
CA ALA A 76 -0.50 -48.09 8.15
C ALA A 76 0.96 -47.64 8.12
N LEU A 77 1.57 -47.52 9.30
CA LEU A 77 2.96 -47.09 9.47
C LEU A 77 3.90 -48.29 9.65
N LYS A 78 5.15 -48.13 9.21
CA LYS A 78 6.23 -49.12 9.31
C LYS A 78 7.36 -48.61 10.19
N ASP A 79 8.13 -49.53 10.76
CA ASP A 79 9.31 -49.18 11.55
C ASP A 79 10.28 -48.33 10.73
N GLY A 80 10.68 -47.19 11.29
CA GLY A 80 11.57 -46.22 10.66
C GLY A 80 10.86 -45.17 9.80
N ASP A 81 9.53 -45.20 9.68
CA ASP A 81 8.81 -44.14 8.95
C ASP A 81 8.99 -42.77 9.62
N ASN A 82 9.13 -41.73 8.79
CA ASN A 82 9.10 -40.34 9.22
C ASN A 82 7.77 -39.70 8.82
N VAL A 83 7.00 -39.26 9.81
CA VAL A 83 5.75 -38.53 9.62
C VAL A 83 6.04 -37.04 9.77
N TYR A 84 5.80 -36.25 8.73
CA TYR A 84 6.01 -34.80 8.75
C TYR A 84 4.68 -34.10 8.47
N ILE A 85 4.31 -33.15 9.32
CA ILE A 85 3.11 -32.34 9.11
C ILE A 85 3.48 -30.95 8.64
N LEU A 86 2.75 -30.47 7.65
CA LEU A 86 2.82 -29.10 7.17
C LEU A 86 1.42 -28.52 7.18
N PRO A 87 1.24 -27.26 7.55
CA PRO A 87 0.00 -26.58 7.24
C PRO A 87 -0.24 -26.61 5.71
N ALA A 88 -1.38 -27.13 5.28
CA ALA A 88 -1.79 -27.10 3.88
C ALA A 88 -2.04 -25.67 3.45
N VAL A 89 -1.33 -25.26 2.40
CA VAL A 89 -1.53 -24.00 1.69
C VAL A 89 -2.52 -24.27 0.56
N ALA A 90 -3.63 -23.56 0.53
CA ALA A 90 -4.74 -23.84 -0.37
C ALA A 90 -4.54 -23.12 -1.71
N GLY A 91 -3.59 -23.54 -2.54
CA GLY A 91 -3.39 -22.82 -3.80
C GLY A 91 -2.31 -23.27 -4.77
N GLY A 92 -1.50 -24.29 -4.47
CA GLY A 92 -0.50 -24.78 -5.41
C GLY A 92 0.70 -23.84 -5.65
N ALA A 93 0.81 -22.74 -4.89
CA ALA A 93 2.04 -21.96 -4.78
C ALA A 93 2.45 -21.95 -3.31
N GLU A 94 3.22 -22.95 -2.90
CA GLU A 94 3.74 -23.05 -1.54
C GLU A 94 4.50 -21.76 -1.21
N LEU A 95 4.21 -21.16 -0.04
CA LEU A 95 5.14 -20.18 0.54
C LEU A 95 6.47 -20.91 0.72
N THR A 96 7.54 -20.31 0.23
CA THR A 96 8.88 -20.86 0.44
C THR A 96 9.19 -20.94 1.94
N SER A 97 10.13 -21.80 2.34
CA SER A 97 10.57 -21.88 3.74
C SER A 97 11.01 -20.51 4.30
N GLU A 98 11.63 -19.67 3.47
CA GLU A 98 12.03 -18.31 3.83
C GLU A 98 10.83 -17.38 4.03
N GLU A 99 9.83 -17.43 3.15
CA GLU A 99 8.59 -16.67 3.30
C GLU A 99 7.80 -17.12 4.55
N LEU A 100 7.72 -18.42 4.80
CA LEU A 100 7.10 -18.96 6.01
C LEU A 100 7.80 -18.48 7.28
N GLN A 101 9.14 -18.42 7.26
CA GLN A 101 9.90 -17.87 8.38
C GLN A 101 9.61 -16.36 8.56
N ARG A 102 9.66 -15.59 7.46
CA ARG A 102 9.39 -14.13 7.45
C ARG A 102 7.99 -13.81 7.97
N TYR A 103 6.96 -14.48 7.47
CA TYR A 103 5.56 -14.20 7.77
C TYR A 103 4.98 -15.08 8.89
N SER A 104 5.80 -15.88 9.56
CA SER A 104 5.37 -16.81 10.61
C SER A 104 4.44 -16.19 11.65
N ARG A 105 4.66 -14.94 12.06
CA ARG A 105 3.81 -14.25 13.06
C ARG A 105 2.47 -13.83 12.47
N GLN A 106 2.44 -13.47 11.19
CA GLN A 106 1.25 -13.03 10.47
C GLN A 106 0.35 -14.22 10.13
N VAL A 107 0.94 -15.33 9.69
CA VAL A 107 0.27 -16.61 9.42
C VAL A 107 -0.43 -17.17 10.67
N MET A 108 0.06 -16.86 11.86
CA MET A 108 -0.53 -17.32 13.12
C MET A 108 -1.78 -16.54 13.55
N LEU A 109 -2.05 -15.38 12.93
CA LEU A 109 -3.27 -14.61 13.18
C LEU A 109 -4.44 -15.32 12.51
N GLU A 110 -5.53 -15.52 13.26
CA GLU A 110 -6.73 -16.20 12.74
C GLU A 110 -7.35 -15.42 11.56
N GLU A 111 -7.26 -14.09 11.62
CA GLU A 111 -7.77 -13.18 10.60
C GLU A 111 -6.99 -13.26 9.28
N ILE A 112 -5.71 -13.69 9.31
CA ILE A 112 -4.90 -13.79 8.09
C ILE A 112 -4.70 -15.26 7.72
N GLY A 113 -4.11 -16.05 8.61
CA GLY A 113 -3.82 -17.46 8.33
C GLY A 113 -2.92 -17.64 7.10
N PHE A 114 -2.85 -18.88 6.61
CA PHE A 114 -2.15 -19.19 5.36
C PHE A 114 -2.90 -18.66 4.13
N GLU A 115 -4.23 -18.82 4.11
CA GLU A 115 -5.08 -18.38 2.99
C GLU A 115 -5.00 -16.86 2.80
N GLY A 116 -5.06 -16.08 3.88
CA GLY A 116 -4.92 -14.64 3.81
C GLY A 116 -3.52 -14.20 3.38
N MET A 117 -2.46 -14.95 3.73
CA MET A 117 -1.13 -14.72 3.18
C MET A 117 -1.06 -14.97 1.67
N GLU A 118 -1.68 -16.04 1.17
CA GLU A 118 -1.75 -16.30 -0.27
C GLU A 118 -2.50 -15.18 -1.01
N LYS A 119 -3.61 -14.70 -0.42
CA LYS A 119 -4.36 -13.56 -0.96
C LYS A 119 -3.53 -12.27 -0.94
N LEU A 120 -2.78 -11.99 0.13
CA LEU A 120 -1.86 -10.86 0.20
C LEU A 120 -0.79 -10.95 -0.90
N ARG A 121 -0.15 -12.11 -1.04
CA ARG A 121 0.88 -12.35 -2.07
C ARG A 121 0.33 -12.25 -3.50
N ALA A 122 -0.96 -12.54 -3.71
CA ALA A 122 -1.60 -12.38 -5.01
C ALA A 122 -2.10 -10.95 -5.27
N ALA A 123 -2.28 -10.14 -4.23
CA ALA A 123 -2.92 -8.83 -4.33
C ALA A 123 -2.02 -7.77 -4.97
N LYS A 124 -2.66 -6.89 -5.73
CA LYS A 124 -2.09 -5.69 -6.32
C LYS A 124 -2.73 -4.47 -5.66
N VAL A 125 -1.94 -3.70 -4.90
CA VAL A 125 -2.40 -2.49 -4.22
C VAL A 125 -1.77 -1.25 -4.84
N CYS A 126 -2.58 -0.24 -5.12
CA CYS A 126 -2.12 1.07 -5.59
C CYS A 126 -2.24 2.08 -4.45
N VAL A 127 -1.12 2.63 -3.98
CA VAL A 127 -1.08 3.68 -2.97
C VAL A 127 -0.78 5.01 -3.67
N VAL A 128 -1.70 5.95 -3.54
CA VAL A 128 -1.60 7.27 -4.13
C VAL A 128 -1.24 8.28 -3.05
N GLY A 129 -0.05 8.85 -3.15
CA GLY A 129 0.63 9.63 -2.13
C GLY A 129 1.70 8.80 -1.41
N ALA A 130 2.94 9.27 -1.45
CA ALA A 130 4.08 8.74 -0.69
C ALA A 130 4.51 9.71 0.44
N GLY A 131 3.61 10.65 0.78
CA GLY A 131 3.78 11.63 1.85
C GLY A 131 3.54 11.06 3.25
N GLY A 132 3.08 11.91 4.18
CA GLY A 132 2.97 11.56 5.60
C GLY A 132 2.10 10.33 5.91
N ILE A 133 0.93 10.22 5.28
CA ILE A 133 0.02 9.05 5.41
C ILE A 133 0.55 7.86 4.57
N GLY A 134 1.04 8.14 3.36
CA GLY A 134 1.50 7.09 2.44
C GLY A 134 2.70 6.32 2.96
N ASN A 135 3.62 6.99 3.67
CA ASN A 135 4.86 6.42 4.19
C ASN A 135 4.63 5.19 5.11
N PRO A 136 3.80 5.26 6.17
CA PRO A 136 3.45 4.09 6.97
C PRO A 136 2.64 3.05 6.21
N VAL A 137 1.80 3.45 5.24
CA VAL A 137 0.98 2.53 4.45
C VAL A 137 1.86 1.63 3.57
N VAL A 138 2.71 2.22 2.72
CA VAL A 138 3.56 1.45 1.80
C VAL A 138 4.53 0.57 2.57
N THR A 139 5.07 1.06 3.69
CA THR A 139 5.98 0.31 4.56
C THR A 139 5.30 -0.94 5.12
N GLN A 140 4.11 -0.79 5.69
CA GLN A 140 3.39 -1.91 6.29
C GLN A 140 2.94 -2.93 5.23
N LEU A 141 2.35 -2.49 4.11
CA LEU A 141 1.91 -3.42 3.06
C LEU A 141 3.06 -4.25 2.48
N VAL A 142 4.23 -3.62 2.27
CA VAL A 142 5.43 -4.32 1.81
C VAL A 142 5.94 -5.28 2.88
N ALA A 143 6.00 -4.86 4.15
CA ALA A 143 6.39 -5.74 5.25
C ALA A 143 5.44 -6.93 5.44
N MET A 144 4.15 -6.74 5.17
CA MET A 144 3.10 -7.77 5.23
C MET A 144 3.09 -8.71 4.02
N GLY A 145 3.88 -8.42 2.98
CA GLY A 145 4.04 -9.32 1.83
C GLY A 145 2.94 -9.20 0.77
N VAL A 146 2.42 -7.99 0.53
CA VAL A 146 1.56 -7.75 -0.65
C VAL A 146 2.29 -8.15 -1.94
N GLY A 147 1.62 -8.74 -2.92
CA GLY A 147 2.26 -9.22 -4.15
C GLY A 147 2.88 -8.12 -4.98
N LYS A 148 2.09 -7.09 -5.26
CA LYS A 148 2.51 -5.92 -6.03
C LYS A 148 2.03 -4.63 -5.37
N LEU A 149 2.94 -3.68 -5.25
CA LEU A 149 2.65 -2.33 -4.76
C LEU A 149 3.02 -1.30 -5.82
N ARG A 150 2.01 -0.58 -6.32
CA ARG A 150 2.22 0.66 -7.07
C ARG A 150 2.20 1.84 -6.11
N ILE A 151 3.19 2.72 -6.25
CA ILE A 151 3.30 3.94 -5.45
C ILE A 151 3.28 5.12 -6.40
N VAL A 152 2.29 6.00 -6.24
CA VAL A 152 2.08 7.16 -7.13
C VAL A 152 2.29 8.43 -6.34
N ASP A 153 3.28 9.23 -6.72
CA ASP A 153 3.52 10.56 -6.15
C ASP A 153 4.33 11.38 -7.16
N ARG A 154 4.07 12.67 -7.25
CA ARG A 154 4.75 13.60 -8.16
C ARG A 154 5.92 14.34 -7.52
N ASP A 155 6.04 14.28 -6.20
CA ASP A 155 6.93 15.15 -5.46
C ASP A 155 8.36 14.65 -5.41
N VAL A 156 9.24 15.59 -5.08
CA VAL A 156 10.58 15.34 -4.58
C VAL A 156 10.62 15.50 -3.06
N ILE A 157 11.66 14.95 -2.45
CA ILE A 157 11.86 14.97 -0.99
C ILE A 157 12.42 16.33 -0.56
N GLU A 158 11.82 16.90 0.48
CA GLU A 158 12.26 18.15 1.10
C GLU A 158 12.60 17.95 2.58
N ILE A 159 13.45 18.81 3.14
CA ILE A 159 13.82 18.76 4.57
C ILE A 159 12.59 18.83 5.50
N THR A 160 11.58 19.62 5.12
CA THR A 160 10.32 19.77 5.86
C THR A 160 9.47 18.49 5.86
N ASN A 161 9.82 17.48 5.05
CA ASN A 161 9.14 16.20 5.01
C ASN A 161 9.66 15.23 6.07
N LEU A 162 10.94 15.34 6.45
CA LEU A 162 11.64 14.29 7.20
C LEU A 162 11.09 14.04 8.62
N HIS A 163 10.44 15.04 9.23
CA HIS A 163 9.81 14.87 10.55
C HIS A 163 8.61 13.90 10.56
N ARG A 164 8.06 13.54 9.39
CA ARG A 164 6.87 12.68 9.28
C ARG A 164 6.93 11.62 8.18
N GLN A 165 7.97 11.62 7.34
CA GLN A 165 8.12 10.71 6.20
C GLN A 165 9.38 9.86 6.36
N HIS A 166 9.33 8.88 7.25
CA HIS A 166 10.49 8.16 7.79
C HIS A 166 11.19 7.21 6.80
N LEU A 167 10.59 6.92 5.64
CA LEU A 167 11.34 6.29 4.54
C LEU A 167 12.42 7.22 3.97
N TYR A 168 12.47 8.51 4.27
CA TYR A 168 13.43 9.44 3.66
C TYR A 168 14.47 9.92 4.66
N THR A 169 15.68 10.19 4.17
CA THR A 169 16.78 10.77 4.96
C THR A 169 17.26 12.07 4.32
N GLU A 170 18.16 12.79 5.00
CA GLU A 170 18.75 14.02 4.45
C GLU A 170 19.50 13.79 3.13
N GLU A 171 20.05 12.58 2.93
CA GLU A 171 20.72 12.18 1.69
C GLU A 171 19.77 12.09 0.48
N ASP A 172 18.47 11.98 0.72
CA ASP A 172 17.49 11.91 -0.37
C ASP A 172 16.92 13.27 -0.78
N ILE A 173 17.29 14.37 -0.13
CA ILE A 173 16.71 15.68 -0.44
C ILE A 173 16.88 16.00 -1.93
N GLY A 174 15.77 16.32 -2.59
CA GLY A 174 15.68 16.55 -4.04
C GLY A 174 15.53 15.29 -4.89
N ARG A 175 15.55 14.08 -4.34
CA ARG A 175 15.20 12.85 -5.07
C ARG A 175 13.69 12.73 -5.21
N VAL A 176 13.23 12.07 -6.27
CA VAL A 176 11.81 11.74 -6.47
C VAL A 176 11.33 10.80 -5.36
N LYS A 177 10.22 11.13 -4.71
CA LYS A 177 9.69 10.39 -3.54
C LYS A 177 9.44 8.92 -3.85
N VAL A 178 8.78 8.61 -4.96
CA VAL A 178 8.46 7.23 -5.33
C VAL A 178 9.70 6.41 -5.67
N GLU A 179 10.74 7.05 -6.22
CA GLU A 179 12.00 6.38 -6.55
C GLU A 179 12.75 6.01 -5.26
N ALA A 180 12.94 6.97 -4.36
CA ALA A 180 13.60 6.76 -3.08
C ALA A 180 12.84 5.78 -2.17
N ALA A 181 11.49 5.80 -2.23
CA ALA A 181 10.66 4.81 -1.53
C ALA A 181 10.85 3.42 -2.12
N ALA A 182 10.82 3.27 -3.45
CA ALA A 182 10.98 1.98 -4.10
C ALA A 182 12.32 1.32 -3.80
N ASP A 183 13.42 2.08 -3.80
CA ASP A 183 14.75 1.57 -3.45
C ASP A 183 14.79 0.97 -2.04
N ARG A 184 14.10 1.59 -1.08
CA ARG A 184 14.06 1.12 0.31
C ARG A 184 13.12 -0.06 0.50
N LEU A 185 11.95 0.00 -0.11
CA LEU A 185 10.95 -1.05 0.00
C LEU A 185 11.42 -2.36 -0.65
N ARG A 186 12.13 -2.29 -1.79
CA ARG A 186 12.78 -3.47 -2.41
C ARG A 186 13.82 -4.10 -1.50
N LYS A 187 14.58 -3.29 -0.74
CA LYS A 187 15.54 -3.81 0.26
C LYS A 187 14.84 -4.42 1.47
N MET A 188 13.71 -3.83 1.88
CA MET A 188 12.91 -4.31 3.01
C MET A 188 12.28 -5.67 2.74
N ASN A 189 11.67 -5.84 1.57
CA ASN A 189 11.06 -7.10 1.17
C ASN A 189 11.24 -7.36 -0.34
N PRO A 190 12.28 -8.11 -0.73
CA PRO A 190 12.53 -8.45 -2.13
C PRO A 190 11.43 -9.29 -2.79
N GLY A 191 10.54 -9.91 -2.00
CA GLY A 191 9.43 -10.72 -2.51
C GLY A 191 8.24 -9.91 -3.02
N VAL A 192 8.27 -8.57 -2.90
CA VAL A 192 7.20 -7.68 -3.34
C VAL A 192 7.60 -6.95 -4.61
N GLU A 193 6.74 -6.99 -5.64
CA GLU A 193 6.93 -6.19 -6.85
C GLU A 193 6.61 -4.71 -6.57
N ILE A 194 7.61 -3.82 -6.65
CA ILE A 194 7.43 -2.39 -6.43
C ILE A 194 7.44 -1.62 -7.76
N GLU A 195 6.33 -0.93 -8.04
CA GLU A 195 6.11 -0.09 -9.23
C GLU A 195 6.01 1.39 -8.84
N PRO A 196 7.12 2.16 -8.89
CA PRO A 196 7.09 3.60 -8.65
C PRO A 196 6.57 4.37 -9.88
N VAL A 197 5.60 5.26 -9.69
CA VAL A 197 4.99 6.07 -10.76
C VAL A 197 5.07 7.56 -10.42
N PRO A 198 5.98 8.33 -11.06
CA PRO A 198 6.20 9.74 -10.77
C PRO A 198 5.18 10.61 -11.51
N THR A 199 3.93 10.68 -11.04
CA THR A 199 2.82 11.32 -11.78
C THR A 199 1.82 11.98 -10.85
N SER A 200 1.31 13.15 -11.27
CA SER A 200 0.20 13.84 -10.60
C SER A 200 -1.11 13.10 -10.86
N VAL A 201 -1.92 12.91 -9.82
CA VAL A 201 -3.28 12.38 -9.99
C VAL A 201 -4.24 13.53 -10.29
N THR A 202 -4.85 13.46 -11.47
CA THR A 202 -5.79 14.43 -12.01
C THR A 202 -6.94 13.69 -12.68
N LYS A 203 -7.98 14.41 -13.11
CA LYS A 203 -9.07 13.81 -13.90
C LYS A 203 -8.61 13.15 -15.22
N TYR A 204 -7.43 13.47 -15.72
CA TYR A 204 -6.88 12.88 -16.95
C TYR A 204 -6.01 11.65 -16.67
N THR A 205 -5.35 11.58 -15.51
CA THR A 205 -4.35 10.54 -15.19
C THR A 205 -4.89 9.47 -14.24
N ALA A 206 -5.91 9.78 -13.44
CA ALA A 206 -6.42 8.91 -12.37
C ALA A 206 -6.84 7.51 -12.86
N GLU A 207 -7.49 7.42 -14.02
CA GLU A 207 -7.90 6.12 -14.58
C GLU A 207 -6.71 5.21 -14.87
N SER A 208 -5.64 5.76 -15.47
CA SER A 208 -4.44 4.99 -15.78
C SER A 208 -3.68 4.53 -14.52
N VAL A 209 -3.78 5.33 -13.45
CA VAL A 209 -3.16 5.06 -12.15
C VAL A 209 -3.83 3.88 -11.45
N VAL A 210 -5.16 3.78 -11.47
CA VAL A 210 -5.88 2.75 -10.70
C VAL A 210 -6.12 1.45 -11.48
N LYS A 211 -6.15 1.50 -12.81
CA LYS A 211 -6.56 0.36 -13.65
C LYS A 211 -5.68 -0.87 -13.41
N GLY A 212 -6.32 -2.02 -13.20
CA GLY A 212 -5.66 -3.33 -13.06
C GLY A 212 -5.19 -3.67 -11.64
N PHE A 213 -5.60 -2.88 -10.64
CA PHE A 213 -5.35 -3.11 -9.22
C PHE A 213 -6.60 -3.60 -8.50
N ASP A 214 -6.40 -4.36 -7.42
CA ASP A 214 -7.48 -4.95 -6.63
C ASP A 214 -8.03 -3.97 -5.59
N LEU A 215 -7.20 -2.99 -5.19
CA LEU A 215 -7.49 -2.02 -4.15
C LEU A 215 -6.65 -0.75 -4.35
N VAL A 216 -7.25 0.41 -4.03
CA VAL A 216 -6.57 1.70 -4.00
C VAL A 216 -6.59 2.28 -2.59
N ILE A 217 -5.46 2.85 -2.16
CA ILE A 217 -5.34 3.61 -0.93
C ILE A 217 -5.08 5.08 -1.29
N ASP A 218 -5.95 5.95 -0.78
CA ASP A 218 -5.84 7.39 -0.92
C ASP A 218 -5.08 7.97 0.28
N ALA A 219 -3.87 8.41 0.01
CA ALA A 219 -2.99 9.11 0.94
C ALA A 219 -2.62 10.52 0.40
N LEU A 220 -3.52 11.11 -0.39
CA LEU A 220 -3.37 12.44 -0.97
C LEU A 220 -3.70 13.54 0.04
N ASP A 221 -3.20 14.74 -0.22
CA ASP A 221 -3.47 15.96 0.54
C ASP A 221 -4.21 17.05 -0.26
N SER A 222 -4.57 16.77 -1.51
CA SER A 222 -5.34 17.67 -2.39
C SER A 222 -6.77 17.18 -2.59
N VAL A 223 -7.73 18.11 -2.56
CA VAL A 223 -9.17 17.81 -2.73
C VAL A 223 -9.46 17.33 -4.16
N ASP A 224 -8.94 18.04 -5.16
CA ASP A 224 -9.19 17.74 -6.57
C ASP A 224 -8.62 16.37 -6.96
N ALA A 225 -7.40 16.05 -6.49
CA ALA A 225 -6.79 14.75 -6.71
C ALA A 225 -7.61 13.61 -6.08
N ARG A 226 -8.16 13.82 -4.87
CA ARG A 226 -9.01 12.84 -4.19
C ARG A 226 -10.31 12.58 -4.93
N TYR A 227 -10.97 13.62 -5.46
CA TYR A 227 -12.17 13.43 -6.27
C TYR A 227 -11.86 12.71 -7.59
N ALA A 228 -10.77 13.07 -8.28
CA ALA A 228 -10.35 12.37 -9.49
C ALA A 228 -10.09 10.88 -9.22
N LEU A 229 -9.43 10.57 -8.09
CA LEU A 229 -9.16 9.20 -7.67
C LEU A 229 -10.45 8.43 -7.33
N ASN A 230 -11.35 9.06 -6.57
CA ASN A 230 -12.68 8.51 -6.25
C ASN A 230 -13.47 8.17 -7.51
N ASP A 231 -13.54 9.09 -8.46
CA ASP A 231 -14.32 8.92 -9.69
C ASP A 231 -13.72 7.80 -10.56
N ALA A 232 -12.40 7.71 -10.65
CA ALA A 232 -11.70 6.61 -11.34
C ALA A 232 -11.96 5.24 -10.68
N CYS A 233 -11.89 5.16 -9.35
CA CYS A 233 -12.19 3.94 -8.60
C CYS A 233 -13.64 3.49 -8.79
N ILE A 234 -14.60 4.43 -8.77
CA ILE A 234 -16.01 4.12 -9.06
C ILE A 234 -16.19 3.59 -10.48
N LYS A 235 -15.55 4.25 -11.47
CA LYS A 235 -15.62 3.86 -12.88
C LYS A 235 -15.09 2.45 -13.11
N HIS A 236 -13.99 2.09 -12.45
CA HIS A 236 -13.36 0.77 -12.58
C HIS A 236 -13.87 -0.27 -11.56
N ASN A 237 -14.80 0.11 -10.69
CA ASN A 237 -15.34 -0.73 -9.61
C ASN A 237 -14.22 -1.29 -8.69
N ILE A 238 -13.23 -0.45 -8.38
CA ILE A 238 -12.10 -0.78 -7.51
C ILE A 238 -12.35 -0.16 -6.12
N PRO A 239 -12.28 -0.95 -5.02
CA PRO A 239 -12.35 -0.42 -3.66
C PRO A 239 -11.33 0.69 -3.40
N LEU A 240 -11.74 1.70 -2.64
CA LEU A 240 -10.91 2.84 -2.24
C LEU A 240 -10.94 3.00 -0.73
N ILE A 241 -9.79 3.13 -0.10
CA ILE A 241 -9.71 3.47 1.33
C ILE A 241 -9.18 4.89 1.46
N TYR A 242 -10.07 5.79 1.88
CA TYR A 242 -9.79 7.20 2.08
C TYR A 242 -9.16 7.44 3.45
N ALA A 243 -8.16 8.31 3.51
CA ALA A 243 -7.76 8.97 4.75
C ALA A 243 -7.39 10.44 4.53
N GLY A 244 -7.62 11.26 5.56
CA GLY A 244 -7.15 12.63 5.64
C GLY A 244 -6.72 12.96 7.06
N ALA A 245 -5.74 13.86 7.21
CA ALA A 245 -5.28 14.31 8.52
C ALA A 245 -4.83 15.77 8.47
N ILE A 246 -5.11 16.50 9.55
CA ILE A 246 -4.67 17.89 9.73
C ILE A 246 -4.55 18.21 11.22
N GLY A 247 -3.51 18.96 11.60
CA GLY A 247 -3.22 19.23 13.01
C GLY A 247 -3.10 17.92 13.81
N MET A 248 -4.03 17.70 14.72
CA MET A 248 -4.12 16.52 15.59
C MET A 248 -5.27 15.57 15.23
N LEU A 249 -6.02 15.88 14.17
CA LEU A 249 -7.22 15.17 13.73
C LEU A 249 -6.95 14.32 12.50
N GLY A 250 -7.59 13.16 12.46
CA GLY A 250 -7.53 12.22 11.35
C GLY A 250 -8.92 11.69 11.01
N SER A 251 -9.11 11.29 9.75
CA SER A 251 -10.35 10.68 9.27
C SER A 251 -10.05 9.51 8.35
N VAL A 252 -10.85 8.44 8.42
CA VAL A 252 -10.71 7.24 7.57
C VAL A 252 -12.08 6.68 7.19
N THR A 253 -12.25 6.26 5.93
CA THR A 253 -13.44 5.50 5.50
C THR A 253 -13.10 4.50 4.39
N THR A 254 -13.89 3.43 4.30
CA THR A 254 -13.74 2.41 3.25
C THR A 254 -14.89 2.51 2.25
N ILE A 255 -14.55 2.79 1.00
CA ILE A 255 -15.48 2.97 -0.11
C ILE A 255 -15.46 1.71 -0.98
N ILE A 256 -16.59 1.00 -1.03
CA ILE A 256 -16.83 -0.08 -1.98
C ILE A 256 -17.75 0.48 -3.08
N PRO A 257 -17.24 0.69 -4.31
CA PRO A 257 -18.01 1.27 -5.40
C PRO A 257 -19.39 0.64 -5.58
N ASN A 258 -20.39 1.48 -5.81
CA ASN A 258 -21.79 1.09 -6.04
C ASN A 258 -22.48 0.36 -4.87
N LYS A 259 -21.81 0.18 -3.73
CA LYS A 259 -22.37 -0.46 -2.52
C LYS A 259 -22.41 0.46 -1.31
N THR A 260 -21.42 1.35 -1.15
CA THR A 260 -21.31 2.28 -0.02
C THR A 260 -21.38 3.74 -0.48
N ALA A 261 -21.44 4.65 0.49
CA ALA A 261 -21.16 6.07 0.24
C ALA A 261 -19.77 6.22 -0.40
N CYS A 262 -19.65 7.08 -1.42
CA CYS A 262 -18.36 7.47 -2.00
C CYS A 262 -17.96 8.86 -1.51
N LEU A 263 -16.76 9.35 -1.85
CA LEU A 263 -16.26 10.62 -1.33
C LEU A 263 -17.24 11.79 -1.60
N ARG A 264 -17.81 11.86 -2.82
CA ARG A 264 -18.85 12.85 -3.17
C ARG A 264 -20.17 12.72 -2.40
N CYS A 265 -20.49 11.56 -1.84
CA CYS A 265 -21.64 11.42 -0.93
C CYS A 265 -21.35 12.05 0.44
N LEU A 266 -20.12 11.92 0.93
CA LEU A 266 -19.72 12.53 2.21
C LEU A 266 -19.55 14.04 2.05
N PHE A 267 -18.93 14.42 0.94
CA PHE A 267 -18.51 15.78 0.65
C PHE A 267 -18.90 16.13 -0.78
N PRO A 268 -20.08 16.72 -1.03
CA PRO A 268 -20.57 16.92 -2.39
C PRO A 268 -19.85 18.06 -3.13
N ALA A 269 -19.36 19.06 -2.40
CA ALA A 269 -18.81 20.29 -2.98
C ALA A 269 -17.67 20.87 -2.13
N LEU A 270 -16.75 20.03 -1.62
CA LEU A 270 -15.52 20.57 -1.00
C LEU A 270 -14.75 21.39 -2.03
N ASN A 271 -14.42 22.61 -1.65
CA ASN A 271 -13.56 23.51 -2.38
C ASN A 271 -12.15 23.47 -1.76
N GLU A 272 -11.11 23.31 -2.57
CA GLU A 272 -9.73 23.28 -2.11
C GLU A 272 -9.32 24.60 -1.43
N ASP A 273 -9.79 25.74 -1.96
CA ASP A 273 -9.51 27.08 -1.41
C ASP A 273 -10.13 27.31 -0.02
N GLU A 274 -11.12 26.51 0.36
CA GLU A 274 -11.81 26.60 1.65
C GLU A 274 -11.23 25.63 2.68
N MET A 275 -10.34 24.72 2.28
CA MET A 275 -9.75 23.74 3.17
C MET A 275 -8.45 24.26 3.80
N PRO A 276 -8.27 24.12 5.12
CA PRO A 276 -7.00 24.41 5.75
C PRO A 276 -5.91 23.45 5.23
N ALA A 277 -4.72 23.99 4.93
CA ALA A 277 -3.60 23.22 4.42
C ALA A 277 -2.69 22.73 5.56
N CYS A 278 -2.06 21.56 5.38
CA CYS A 278 -1.07 21.07 6.34
C CYS A 278 0.12 22.05 6.50
N SER A 279 0.41 22.87 5.49
CA SER A 279 1.47 23.87 5.55
C SER A 279 1.11 25.09 6.39
N THR A 280 -0.18 25.34 6.63
CA THR A 280 -0.66 26.44 7.49
C THR A 280 -0.98 25.95 8.90
N GLU A 281 -1.67 24.83 9.04
CA GLU A 281 -2.10 24.30 10.35
C GLU A 281 -1.05 23.40 11.02
N GLY A 282 -0.09 22.88 10.25
CA GLY A 282 0.78 21.80 10.69
C GLY A 282 0.06 20.45 10.76
N VAL A 283 0.82 19.39 11.06
CA VAL A 283 0.28 18.05 11.24
C VAL A 283 1.17 17.23 12.17
N HIS A 284 0.55 16.56 13.14
CA HIS A 284 1.27 15.73 14.11
C HIS A 284 1.69 14.39 13.46
N PRO A 285 2.97 13.97 13.51
CA PRO A 285 3.41 12.73 12.86
C PRO A 285 2.62 11.48 13.27
N SER A 286 2.25 11.35 14.55
CA SER A 286 1.48 10.20 15.03
C SER A 286 0.09 10.07 14.41
N ILE A 287 -0.58 11.17 14.06
CA ILE A 287 -1.94 11.07 13.48
C ILE A 287 -1.87 10.41 12.10
N LEU A 288 -0.81 10.70 11.34
CA LEU A 288 -0.54 10.12 10.03
C LEU A 288 -0.33 8.60 10.09
N TYR A 289 0.39 8.15 11.12
CA TYR A 289 0.64 6.72 11.36
C TYR A 289 -0.61 5.99 11.84
N LEU A 290 -1.44 6.63 12.66
CA LEU A 290 -2.71 6.04 13.09
C LEU A 290 -3.67 5.86 11.91
N VAL A 291 -3.93 6.92 11.14
CA VAL A 291 -4.83 6.80 9.99
C VAL A 291 -4.27 5.87 8.92
N GLY A 292 -2.96 5.92 8.65
CA GLY A 292 -2.29 5.01 7.71
C GLY A 292 -2.36 3.55 8.16
N GLY A 293 -2.15 3.26 9.46
CA GLY A 293 -2.32 1.91 10.01
C GLY A 293 -3.76 1.41 9.92
N ILE A 294 -4.74 2.28 10.13
CA ILE A 294 -6.16 1.94 9.95
C ILE A 294 -6.44 1.64 8.46
N GLN A 295 -5.87 2.41 7.52
CA GLN A 295 -6.00 2.11 6.09
C GLN A 295 -5.45 0.73 5.74
N VAL A 296 -4.28 0.36 6.28
CA VAL A 296 -3.68 -0.97 6.08
C VAL A 296 -4.58 -2.06 6.67
N SER A 297 -5.16 -1.85 7.85
CA SER A 297 -6.09 -2.81 8.46
C SER A 297 -7.32 -3.06 7.59
N GLU A 298 -7.92 -1.99 7.05
CA GLU A 298 -9.06 -2.11 6.14
C GLU A 298 -8.66 -2.76 4.80
N ALA A 299 -7.47 -2.46 4.30
CA ALA A 299 -6.92 -3.07 3.07
C ALA A 299 -6.77 -4.58 3.22
N VAL A 300 -6.19 -5.03 4.33
CA VAL A 300 -5.99 -6.46 4.62
C VAL A 300 -7.33 -7.17 4.75
N LYS A 301 -8.35 -6.57 5.36
CA LYS A 301 -9.70 -7.16 5.39
C LYS A 301 -10.26 -7.36 3.99
N ILE A 302 -10.18 -6.35 3.13
CA ILE A 302 -10.64 -6.46 1.73
C ILE A 302 -9.90 -7.60 1.01
N ILE A 303 -8.56 -7.60 1.07
CA ILE A 303 -7.72 -8.58 0.38
C ILE A 303 -8.00 -10.00 0.87
N THR A 304 -8.15 -10.19 2.18
CA THR A 304 -8.40 -11.51 2.77
C THR A 304 -9.84 -12.00 2.62
N GLY A 305 -10.74 -11.15 2.10
CA GLY A 305 -12.16 -11.46 1.87
C GLY A 305 -13.07 -11.22 3.08
N GLN A 306 -12.58 -10.51 4.09
CA GLN A 306 -13.38 -10.08 5.24
C GLN A 306 -14.16 -8.80 4.94
N GLN A 307 -15.24 -8.56 5.69
CA GLN A 307 -15.97 -7.30 5.59
C GLN A 307 -15.17 -6.16 6.24
N PRO A 308 -14.90 -5.05 5.53
CA PRO A 308 -14.19 -3.91 6.11
C PRO A 308 -15.05 -3.24 7.19
N THR A 309 -14.42 -2.73 8.24
CA THR A 309 -15.14 -2.17 9.39
C THR A 309 -15.71 -0.77 9.11
N LEU A 310 -15.08 -0.02 8.21
CA LEU A 310 -15.40 1.37 7.91
C LEU A 310 -16.29 1.55 6.67
N VAL A 311 -16.90 0.49 6.15
CA VAL A 311 -17.97 0.63 5.17
C VAL A 311 -19.14 1.40 5.76
N ASN A 312 -19.63 2.42 5.04
CA ASN A 312 -20.70 3.33 5.48
C ASN A 312 -20.45 3.97 6.87
N LYS A 313 -19.17 4.16 7.22
CA LYS A 313 -18.69 4.79 8.45
C LYS A 313 -17.55 5.74 8.14
N LEU A 314 -17.60 6.95 8.67
CA LEU A 314 -16.44 7.82 8.76
C LEU A 314 -15.88 7.71 10.17
N MET A 315 -14.66 7.19 10.30
CA MET A 315 -13.95 7.21 11.58
C MET A 315 -13.22 8.54 11.73
N TYR A 316 -13.39 9.17 12.88
CA TYR A 316 -12.59 10.31 13.33
C TYR A 316 -11.62 9.86 14.42
N VAL A 317 -10.39 10.36 14.34
CA VAL A 317 -9.34 10.11 15.32
C VAL A 317 -8.86 11.45 15.83
N ASP A 318 -8.93 11.68 17.14
CA ASP A 318 -8.42 12.90 17.78
C ASP A 318 -7.30 12.54 18.74
N LEU A 319 -6.10 13.09 18.53
CA LEU A 319 -4.96 12.87 19.41
C LEU A 319 -5.03 13.66 20.73
N ASN A 320 -5.80 14.75 20.80
CA ASN A 320 -5.93 15.52 22.04
C ASN A 320 -6.65 14.71 23.11
N GLU A 321 -7.72 14.02 22.71
CA GLU A 321 -8.55 13.21 23.59
C GLU A 321 -8.19 11.71 23.52
N LEU A 322 -7.35 11.33 22.55
CA LEU A 322 -7.09 9.93 22.17
C LEU A 322 -8.39 9.16 21.86
N SER A 323 -9.32 9.82 21.17
CA SER A 323 -10.65 9.30 20.87
C SER A 323 -10.74 8.74 19.45
N PHE A 324 -11.59 7.73 19.28
CA PHE A 324 -11.87 7.05 18.01
C PHE A 324 -13.38 6.95 17.82
N GLU A 325 -13.95 7.93 17.13
CA GLU A 325 -15.39 8.04 16.94
C GLU A 325 -15.80 7.57 15.55
N LYS A 326 -17.02 7.03 15.40
CA LYS A 326 -17.55 6.58 14.12
C LYS A 326 -18.87 7.26 13.84
N VAL A 327 -18.95 7.94 12.71
CA VAL A 327 -20.17 8.58 12.22
C VAL A 327 -20.72 7.75 11.06
N GLN A 328 -22.03 7.45 11.10
CA GLN A 328 -22.68 6.75 9.99
C GLN A 328 -22.82 7.68 8.80
N ILE A 329 -22.52 7.13 7.62
CA ILE A 329 -22.66 7.80 6.34
C ILE A 329 -23.48 6.92 5.41
N ALA A 330 -24.22 7.53 4.49
CA ALA A 330 -25.08 6.83 3.55
C ALA A 330 -24.79 7.24 2.11
N ARG A 331 -24.89 6.27 1.20
CA ARG A 331 -24.86 6.52 -0.24
C ARG A 331 -26.06 7.38 -0.61
N GLN A 332 -25.83 8.41 -1.43
CA GLN A 332 -26.86 9.30 -1.94
C GLN A 332 -27.27 8.88 -3.35
N ASP A 333 -28.56 8.78 -3.62
CA ASP A 333 -29.06 8.37 -4.94
C ASP A 333 -28.85 9.44 -6.01
N GLU A 334 -28.87 10.73 -5.64
CA GLU A 334 -28.53 11.85 -6.54
C GLU A 334 -27.01 12.14 -6.63
N CYS A 335 -26.15 11.30 -6.04
CA CYS A 335 -24.70 11.53 -6.08
C CYS A 335 -24.18 11.59 -7.53
N PRO A 336 -23.47 12.66 -7.94
CA PRO A 336 -23.03 12.83 -9.32
C PRO A 336 -22.00 11.78 -9.77
N ALA A 337 -21.30 11.11 -8.84
CA ALA A 337 -20.34 10.06 -9.17
C ALA A 337 -20.91 8.64 -9.07
N CYS A 338 -21.60 8.30 -7.97
CA CYS A 338 -22.03 6.92 -7.70
C CYS A 338 -23.55 6.72 -7.69
N GLY A 339 -24.35 7.78 -7.85
CA GLY A 339 -25.81 7.75 -7.83
C GLY A 339 -26.44 7.00 -9.01
N THR A 340 -27.77 6.87 -9.01
CA THR A 340 -28.53 6.14 -10.04
C THR A 340 -28.72 6.96 -11.31
N ALA A 341 -28.96 8.25 -11.17
CA ALA A 341 -29.04 9.21 -12.27
C ALA A 341 -27.65 9.74 -12.64
N ARG A 342 -26.68 8.84 -12.93
CA ARG A 342 -25.36 9.27 -13.41
C ARG A 342 -25.55 10.10 -14.67
N THR A 343 -25.48 11.42 -14.55
CA THR A 343 -25.10 12.25 -15.67
C THR A 343 -23.64 11.93 -15.90
N ILE A 344 -23.37 10.99 -16.82
CA ILE A 344 -22.09 10.96 -17.51
C ILE A 344 -22.07 12.25 -18.31
N ASN A 345 -21.82 13.37 -17.63
CA ASN A 345 -21.37 14.58 -18.26
C ASN A 345 -19.95 14.24 -18.69
N GLY A 346 -19.86 13.56 -19.84
CA GLY A 346 -18.73 13.67 -20.73
C GLY A 346 -18.68 15.11 -21.21
N GLN A 347 -18.47 16.05 -20.30
CA GLN A 347 -17.88 17.31 -20.67
C GLN A 347 -16.53 16.91 -21.23
N GLN A 348 -16.42 16.94 -22.57
CA GLN A 348 -15.17 17.20 -23.23
C GLN A 348 -14.66 18.52 -22.66
N VAL A 349 -14.04 18.47 -21.49
CA VAL A 349 -13.22 19.57 -21.04
C VAL A 349 -12.04 19.53 -22.00
N THR A 350 -11.96 20.53 -22.88
CA THR A 350 -10.77 20.77 -23.67
C THR A 350 -9.60 20.75 -22.69
N ALA A 351 -8.77 19.71 -22.80
CA ALA A 351 -7.65 19.55 -21.90
C ALA A 351 -6.77 20.80 -22.04
N LYS A 352 -6.59 21.56 -20.95
CA LYS A 352 -5.51 22.56 -20.91
C LYS A 352 -4.21 21.80 -21.22
N GLU A 353 -3.33 22.34 -22.07
CA GLU A 353 -2.07 21.65 -22.39
C GLU A 353 -1.23 21.40 -21.13
N LEU A 354 -1.24 22.38 -20.20
CA LEU A 354 -0.59 22.33 -18.90
C LEU A 354 -1.60 22.58 -17.77
N ILE A 355 -1.47 21.82 -16.70
CA ILE A 355 -2.14 22.00 -15.41
C ILE A 355 -1.11 22.63 -14.48
N ILE A 356 -1.43 23.80 -13.94
CA ILE A 356 -0.51 24.57 -13.11
C ILE A 356 -1.16 24.77 -11.75
N GLU A 357 -0.43 24.42 -10.70
CA GLU A 357 -0.91 24.46 -9.32
C GLU A 357 0.16 25.13 -8.45
N GLU A 358 -0.27 26.07 -7.60
CA GLU A 358 0.60 26.65 -6.57
C GLU A 358 0.52 25.81 -5.29
N LEU A 359 1.68 25.44 -4.75
CA LEU A 359 1.80 24.73 -3.47
C LEU A 359 2.19 25.73 -2.38
N CYS A 360 1.30 25.94 -1.42
CA CYS A 360 1.53 26.85 -0.30
C CYS A 360 2.60 26.30 0.68
N GLY A 361 3.56 27.13 1.07
CA GLY A 361 4.38 26.92 2.27
C GLY A 361 5.62 26.01 2.14
N ARG A 362 6.15 25.81 0.93
CA ARG A 362 7.42 25.09 0.73
C ARG A 362 8.66 26.00 0.89
N ASP A 363 9.82 25.36 1.14
CA ASP A 363 11.16 25.97 1.21
C ASP A 363 11.26 27.37 1.85
N ARG A 364 10.94 27.49 3.15
CA ARG A 364 11.02 28.74 3.93
C ARG A 364 10.15 29.88 3.40
N GLY A 365 8.98 29.55 2.83
CA GLY A 365 8.00 30.53 2.36
C GLY A 365 8.17 30.94 0.89
N LYS A 366 8.99 30.22 0.12
CA LYS A 366 9.06 30.43 -1.33
C LYS A 366 7.80 29.86 -1.99
N ARG A 367 7.27 30.60 -2.97
CA ARG A 367 6.21 30.10 -3.84
C ARG A 367 6.72 28.91 -4.64
N THR A 368 5.89 27.88 -4.73
CA THR A 368 6.22 26.64 -5.43
C THR A 368 5.12 26.33 -6.41
N TRP A 369 5.51 26.02 -7.65
CA TRP A 369 4.58 25.76 -8.74
C TRP A 369 4.81 24.36 -9.27
N THR A 370 3.75 23.58 -9.37
CA THR A 370 3.79 22.31 -10.09
C THR A 370 3.14 22.49 -11.46
N ILE A 371 3.86 22.08 -12.50
CA ILE A 371 3.42 22.13 -13.90
C ILE A 371 3.33 20.70 -14.39
N THR A 372 2.12 20.27 -14.73
CA THR A 372 1.84 18.91 -15.19
C THR A 372 1.21 18.96 -16.58
N PRO A 373 1.84 18.35 -17.60
CA PRO A 373 1.19 18.15 -18.90
C PRO A 373 -0.09 17.33 -18.75
N ALA A 374 -1.17 17.72 -19.44
CA ALA A 374 -2.44 16.98 -19.35
C ALA A 374 -2.33 15.53 -19.85
N ASN A 375 -1.43 15.30 -20.81
CA ASN A 375 -0.99 13.96 -21.20
C ASN A 375 0.50 13.83 -20.86
N PRO A 376 0.95 12.75 -20.21
CA PRO A 376 2.37 12.56 -19.91
C PRO A 376 3.23 12.72 -21.16
N VAL A 377 4.24 13.58 -21.08
CA VAL A 377 5.21 13.82 -22.16
C VAL A 377 6.55 13.30 -21.66
N PRO A 378 6.98 12.10 -22.10
CA PRO A 378 8.27 11.56 -21.68
C PRO A 378 9.41 12.54 -22.02
N VAL A 379 10.19 12.92 -21.01
CA VAL A 379 11.32 13.84 -21.18
C VAL A 379 12.65 13.11 -21.07
N ASN A 380 13.64 13.54 -21.85
CA ASN A 380 15.00 13.04 -21.73
C ASN A 380 15.70 13.71 -20.52
N LEU A 381 15.75 13.01 -19.39
CA LEU A 381 16.38 13.55 -18.18
C LEU A 381 17.87 13.92 -18.37
N GLY A 382 18.57 13.27 -19.31
CA GLY A 382 19.93 13.64 -19.69
C GLY A 382 20.00 14.96 -20.46
N GLY A 383 19.03 15.24 -21.33
CA GLY A 383 18.86 16.52 -22.03
C GLY A 383 18.50 17.66 -21.07
N ILE A 384 17.53 17.42 -20.18
CA ILE A 384 17.16 18.35 -19.08
C ILE A 384 18.38 18.67 -18.19
N SER A 385 19.22 17.67 -17.89
CA SER A 385 20.46 17.88 -17.12
C SER A 385 21.45 18.83 -17.81
N LYS A 386 21.67 18.66 -19.11
CA LYS A 386 22.56 19.53 -19.88
C LYS A 386 21.99 20.94 -20.00
N THR A 387 20.68 21.03 -20.15
CA THR A 387 19.95 22.31 -20.17
C THR A 387 20.08 23.04 -18.83
N ALA A 388 19.94 22.34 -17.71
CA ALA A 388 20.19 22.90 -16.38
C ALA A 388 21.58 23.55 -16.31
N GLU A 389 22.63 22.82 -16.70
CA GLU A 389 24.02 23.33 -16.68
C GLU A 389 24.18 24.57 -17.57
N THR A 390 23.59 24.55 -18.77
CA THR A 390 23.63 25.68 -19.73
C THR A 390 22.91 26.91 -19.18
N LEU A 391 21.82 26.72 -18.45
CA LEU A 391 21.05 27.79 -17.80
C LEU A 391 21.65 28.21 -16.44
N GLY A 392 22.83 27.72 -16.07
CA GLY A 392 23.52 28.08 -14.82
C GLY A 392 22.95 27.41 -13.56
N TYR A 393 22.22 26.30 -13.70
CA TYR A 393 21.78 25.46 -12.60
C TYR A 393 22.82 24.37 -12.31
N GLN A 394 23.06 24.13 -11.02
CA GLN A 394 23.82 22.98 -10.55
C GLN A 394 22.88 21.81 -10.29
N VAL A 395 23.12 20.67 -10.96
CA VAL A 395 22.37 19.43 -10.72
C VAL A 395 22.70 18.91 -9.32
N ARG A 396 21.66 18.72 -8.50
CA ARG A 396 21.76 18.25 -7.11
C ARG A 396 21.53 16.76 -7.02
N THR A 397 20.52 16.26 -7.71
CA THR A 397 20.16 14.84 -7.73
C THR A 397 19.90 14.39 -9.15
N ARG A 398 20.28 13.15 -9.45
CA ARG A 398 20.01 12.51 -10.74
C ARG A 398 19.49 11.10 -10.46
N GLY A 399 18.23 10.88 -10.75
CA GLY A 399 17.56 9.59 -10.68
C GLY A 399 17.14 9.08 -12.06
N THR A 400 16.55 7.90 -12.07
CA THR A 400 15.92 7.30 -13.26
C THR A 400 14.52 7.88 -13.52
N LEU A 401 13.86 8.39 -12.47
CA LEU A 401 12.50 8.93 -12.55
C LEU A 401 12.44 10.45 -12.47
N GLY A 402 13.55 11.11 -12.17
CA GLY A 402 13.62 12.56 -12.20
C GLY A 402 15.00 13.13 -11.89
N ILE A 403 15.10 14.44 -12.04
CA ILE A 403 16.31 15.23 -11.81
C ILE A 403 15.93 16.51 -11.05
N THR A 404 16.76 16.91 -10.09
CA THR A 404 16.62 18.21 -9.42
C THR A 404 17.88 19.04 -9.61
N ALA A 405 17.70 20.30 -9.99
CA ALA A 405 18.78 21.26 -10.19
C ALA A 405 18.45 22.59 -9.51
N THR A 406 19.47 23.31 -9.05
CA THR A 406 19.32 24.60 -8.35
C THR A 406 20.25 25.66 -8.90
N ASN A 407 19.81 26.90 -9.05
CA ASN A 407 20.66 28.01 -9.50
C ASN A 407 21.20 28.86 -8.33
N ALA A 408 22.04 29.85 -8.64
CA ALA A 408 22.63 30.76 -7.66
C ALA A 408 21.60 31.59 -6.87
N SER A 409 20.45 31.88 -7.47
CA SER A 409 19.31 32.56 -6.83
C SER A 409 18.51 31.66 -5.90
N ARG A 410 18.97 30.42 -5.66
CA ARG A 410 18.28 29.37 -4.89
C ARG A 410 16.91 29.01 -5.45
N MET A 411 16.69 29.20 -6.75
CA MET A 411 15.55 28.60 -7.45
C MET A 411 15.86 27.13 -7.67
N SER A 412 14.90 26.26 -7.35
CA SER A 412 15.00 24.82 -7.57
C SER A 412 14.04 24.39 -8.66
N VAL A 413 14.48 23.50 -9.54
CA VAL A 413 13.67 22.92 -10.59
C VAL A 413 13.84 21.41 -10.53
N SER A 414 12.73 20.71 -10.38
CA SER A 414 12.66 19.26 -10.33
C SER A 414 11.82 18.77 -11.49
N PHE A 415 12.40 18.02 -12.42
CA PHE A 415 11.70 17.41 -13.55
C PHE A 415 11.53 15.91 -13.32
N LEU A 416 10.32 15.41 -13.56
CA LEU A 416 10.01 13.98 -13.60
C LEU A 416 10.14 13.46 -15.02
N SER A 417 10.39 12.16 -15.17
CA SER A 417 10.42 11.49 -16.47
C SER A 417 9.09 11.57 -17.24
N SER A 418 7.98 11.85 -16.53
CA SER A 418 6.64 12.08 -17.09
C SER A 418 6.45 13.47 -17.73
N GLY A 419 7.44 14.35 -17.63
CA GLY A 419 7.38 15.73 -18.13
C GLY A 419 6.75 16.72 -17.15
N ALA A 420 6.23 16.24 -16.01
CA ALA A 420 5.83 17.11 -14.91
C ALA A 420 7.06 17.75 -14.25
N ALA A 421 6.90 18.97 -13.75
CA ALA A 421 7.96 19.68 -13.05
C ALA A 421 7.46 20.42 -11.81
N THR A 422 8.33 20.55 -10.82
CA THR A 422 8.13 21.40 -9.64
C THR A 422 9.19 22.50 -9.64
N ILE A 423 8.74 23.75 -9.56
CA ILE A 423 9.56 24.95 -9.61
C ILE A 423 9.40 25.71 -8.30
N VAL A 424 10.48 25.81 -7.54
CA VAL A 424 10.51 26.48 -6.23
C VAL A 424 11.25 27.80 -6.37
N GLY A 425 10.61 28.90 -5.94
CA GLY A 425 11.20 30.23 -5.92
C GLY A 425 10.88 31.11 -7.13
N ALA A 426 9.96 30.69 -8.00
CA ALA A 426 9.38 31.58 -9.01
C ALA A 426 8.42 32.59 -8.34
N LYS A 427 8.44 33.84 -8.80
CA LYS A 427 7.66 34.94 -8.23
C LYS A 427 6.18 34.82 -8.51
N ASP A 428 5.81 34.26 -9.65
CA ASP A 428 4.44 34.10 -10.14
C ASP A 428 4.34 32.92 -11.13
N GLU A 429 3.12 32.67 -11.60
CA GLU A 429 2.80 31.60 -12.54
C GLU A 429 3.54 31.79 -13.87
N GLU A 430 3.64 33.02 -14.35
CA GLU A 430 4.28 33.35 -15.63
C GLU A 430 5.78 33.03 -15.61
N GLU A 431 6.49 33.39 -14.54
CA GLU A 431 7.90 33.04 -14.36
C GLU A 431 8.08 31.52 -14.26
N ALA A 432 7.21 30.82 -13.53
CA ALA A 432 7.28 29.36 -13.43
C ALA A 432 7.11 28.69 -14.80
N VAL A 433 6.11 29.10 -15.59
CA VAL A 433 5.88 28.58 -16.93
C VAL A 433 7.03 28.93 -17.89
N ALA A 434 7.59 30.14 -17.78
CA ALA A 434 8.75 30.54 -18.58
C ALA A 434 9.97 29.66 -18.29
N VAL A 435 10.25 29.39 -17.01
CA VAL A 435 11.32 28.47 -16.58
C VAL A 435 11.07 27.07 -17.14
N TYR A 436 9.87 26.52 -16.97
CA TYR A 436 9.49 25.21 -17.50
C TYR A 436 9.76 25.10 -19.02
N ASN A 437 9.25 26.07 -19.78
CA ASN A 437 9.39 26.09 -21.23
C ASN A 437 10.85 26.24 -21.68
N ASN A 438 11.68 26.99 -20.95
CA ASN A 438 13.11 27.09 -21.24
C ASN A 438 13.84 25.76 -21.06
N PHE A 439 13.42 24.95 -20.09
CA PHE A 439 13.95 23.61 -19.90
C PHE A 439 13.51 22.65 -21.00
N ILE A 440 12.22 22.64 -21.35
CA ILE A 440 11.66 21.75 -22.37
C ILE A 440 12.15 22.08 -23.78
N LYS A 441 12.29 23.37 -24.14
CA LYS A 441 12.75 23.78 -25.48
C LYS A 441 14.20 23.41 -25.80
N ASN A 442 15.04 23.25 -24.77
CA ASN A 442 16.49 23.05 -24.93
C ASN A 442 16.94 21.63 -24.52
N GLY A 443 16.05 20.80 -23.97
CA GLY A 443 16.40 19.54 -23.28
C GLY A 443 15.83 18.27 -23.86
#